data_AF-A0A432XGC7-F1
#
_entry.id   AF-A0A432XGC7-F1
#
_cell.length_a   1.000
_cell.length_b   1.000
_cell.length_c   1.000
_cell.angle_alpha   90.00
_cell.angle_beta   90.00
_cell.angle_gamma   90.00
#
_symmetry.space_group_name_H-M   'P 1'
#
loop_
_entity.id
_entity.type
_entity.pdbx_description
1 polymer ?
#
loop_
_entity_poly.entity_id
_entity_poly.type
_entity_poly.pdbx_seq_one_letter_code
_entity_poly.pdbx_strand_id
1 'polypeptide(L)'
;MRLRLFCRKGTLVNSTALRSYAPLTLIALSCMLSACSPPPVVEGAAAFDVVAEVNLQNLPSRDWQLSAGTLQLSFCRNKINDALLAEAEDLNRWRLVQEASALPERRTLGLQQLAAIYQEHNVLLWQEWGTVSSQSYRIAAPADAPEPSLIDALARLGRDDAICYSAIDSSQED
;
A
#
# COMPACT_ATOMS: atom_id res chain seq x y z
N MET A 1 -30.26 -4.21 -45.01
CA MET A 1 -31.09 -3.17 -45.66
C MET A 1 -30.33 -1.85 -45.59
N ARG A 2 -29.93 -1.30 -46.76
CA ARG A 2 -29.43 0.08 -47.03
C ARG A 2 -28.10 0.50 -46.35
N LEU A 3 -27.15 1.19 -46.97
CA LEU A 3 -27.03 1.81 -48.30
C LEU A 3 -25.53 1.99 -48.62
N ARG A 4 -25.15 1.80 -49.88
CA ARG A 4 -23.86 2.20 -50.47
C ARG A 4 -23.74 3.72 -50.47
N LEU A 5 -22.53 4.29 -50.45
CA LEU A 5 -22.12 5.31 -51.44
C LEU A 5 -20.62 5.60 -51.41
N PHE A 6 -20.05 5.55 -52.61
CA PHE A 6 -18.72 5.99 -53.02
C PHE A 6 -18.43 7.42 -52.58
N CYS A 7 -17.15 7.75 -52.35
CA CYS A 7 -16.65 9.04 -52.79
C CYS A 7 -15.25 8.94 -53.40
N ARG A 8 -15.06 9.77 -54.42
CA ARG A 8 -14.20 9.64 -55.60
C ARG A 8 -12.99 10.56 -55.45
N LYS A 9 -11.85 10.16 -56.01
CA LYS A 9 -10.69 11.03 -56.26
C LYS A 9 -11.11 12.30 -57.03
N GLY A 10 -10.65 13.45 -56.57
CA GLY A 10 -10.66 14.72 -57.30
C GLY A 10 -9.45 15.56 -56.91
N THR A 11 -8.55 15.77 -57.87
CA THR A 11 -7.35 16.62 -57.82
C THR A 11 -7.70 18.07 -58.19
N LEU A 12 -6.77 19.01 -57.92
CA LEU A 12 -6.68 20.43 -58.33
C LEU A 12 -7.17 21.44 -57.28
N VAL A 13 -6.60 22.64 -57.08
CA VAL A 13 -5.31 23.32 -57.30
C VAL A 13 -5.49 24.72 -56.67
N ASN A 14 -4.44 25.26 -56.04
CA ASN A 14 -4.11 26.67 -55.79
C ASN A 14 -5.03 27.71 -55.07
N SER A 15 -4.32 28.43 -54.19
CA SER A 15 -4.21 29.89 -54.07
C SER A 15 -5.26 30.72 -53.31
N THR A 16 -4.84 31.15 -52.12
CA THR A 16 -4.83 32.53 -51.57
C THR A 16 -6.05 33.43 -51.77
N ALA A 17 -6.74 33.81 -50.67
CA ALA A 17 -7.15 35.20 -50.37
C ALA A 17 -7.85 35.36 -48.99
N LEU A 18 -7.30 36.32 -48.22
CA LEU A 18 -7.90 37.34 -47.33
C LEU A 18 -9.11 37.10 -46.39
N ARG A 19 -8.82 37.41 -45.11
CA ARG A 19 -9.52 38.27 -44.11
C ARG A 19 -10.79 37.81 -43.36
N SER A 20 -10.59 37.78 -42.04
CA SER A 20 -11.46 38.19 -40.91
C SER A 20 -12.77 37.44 -40.65
N TYR A 21 -12.88 36.80 -39.47
CA TYR A 21 -13.71 37.16 -38.30
C TYR A 21 -13.63 36.00 -37.28
N ALA A 22 -13.34 36.33 -36.00
CA ALA A 22 -13.34 35.40 -34.85
C ALA A 22 -14.77 34.91 -34.51
N PRO A 23 -15.03 34.00 -33.54
CA PRO A 23 -14.16 33.28 -32.60
C PRO A 23 -14.46 31.75 -32.58
N LEU A 24 -14.07 31.02 -31.52
CA LEU A 24 -14.38 29.60 -31.19
C LEU A 24 -13.46 28.52 -31.76
N THR A 25 -12.38 28.25 -31.04
CA THR A 25 -11.99 26.86 -30.70
C THR A 25 -11.39 26.83 -29.29
N LEU A 26 -12.28 27.01 -28.31
CA LEU A 26 -12.17 26.29 -27.05
C LEU A 26 -12.43 24.80 -27.35
N ILE A 27 -11.90 23.89 -26.53
CA ILE A 27 -12.06 22.42 -26.62
C ILE A 27 -10.95 21.72 -27.43
N ALA A 28 -9.71 21.84 -26.98
CA ALA A 28 -8.65 20.86 -27.30
C ALA A 28 -7.71 20.63 -26.10
N LEU A 29 -8.24 20.67 -24.89
CA LEU A 29 -7.48 20.48 -23.66
C LEU A 29 -8.25 19.65 -22.61
N SER A 30 -8.90 18.56 -23.05
CA SER A 30 -9.74 17.71 -22.19
C SER A 30 -9.27 16.25 -22.10
N CYS A 31 -8.15 15.88 -22.72
CA CYS A 31 -7.69 14.48 -22.75
C CYS A 31 -6.44 14.19 -21.89
N MET A 32 -6.01 15.11 -21.01
CA MET A 32 -4.86 14.92 -20.12
C MET A 32 -5.23 14.54 -18.68
N LEU A 33 -6.46 14.04 -18.45
CA LEU A 33 -6.83 13.37 -17.21
C LEU A 33 -6.98 11.87 -17.50
N SER A 34 -5.88 11.24 -17.88
CA SER A 34 -5.74 9.81 -17.65
C SER A 34 -5.72 9.63 -16.14
N ALA A 35 -6.83 9.13 -15.58
CA ALA A 35 -6.83 8.61 -14.23
C ALA A 35 -5.70 7.58 -14.15
N CYS A 36 -4.66 7.87 -13.37
CA CYS A 36 -3.80 6.84 -12.80
C CYS A 36 -4.69 5.99 -11.90
N SER A 37 -5.38 5.01 -12.48
CA SER A 37 -5.94 3.92 -11.68
C SER A 37 -4.75 3.05 -11.32
N PRO A 38 -4.49 2.79 -10.03
CA PRO A 38 -3.47 1.83 -9.65
C PRO A 38 -3.82 0.49 -10.32
N PRO A 39 -2.80 -0.26 -10.79
CA PRO A 39 -3.02 -1.53 -11.45
C PRO A 39 -3.82 -2.47 -10.53
N PRO A 40 -4.73 -3.29 -11.09
CA PRO A 40 -5.49 -4.25 -10.30
C PRO A 40 -4.52 -5.17 -9.54
N VAL A 41 -4.66 -5.17 -8.22
CA VAL A 41 -3.83 -5.95 -7.29
C VAL A 41 -4.07 -7.43 -7.56
N VAL A 42 -3.03 -8.12 -8.01
CA VAL A 42 -3.02 -9.59 -8.13
C VAL A 42 -3.02 -10.16 -6.71
N GLU A 43 -4.05 -10.94 -6.36
CA GLU A 43 -4.28 -11.48 -5.01
C GLU A 43 -3.04 -12.21 -4.46
N GLY A 44 -2.67 -11.87 -3.22
CA GLY A 44 -1.63 -12.56 -2.43
C GLY A 44 -0.19 -12.12 -2.72
N ALA A 45 0.28 -12.22 -3.96
CA ALA A 45 1.69 -11.92 -4.29
C ALA A 45 2.00 -10.43 -4.12
N ALA A 46 1.13 -9.54 -4.62
CA ALA A 46 1.35 -8.10 -4.51
C ALA A 46 1.29 -7.59 -3.06
N ALA A 47 0.40 -8.15 -2.23
CA ALA A 47 0.32 -7.78 -0.81
C ALA A 47 1.55 -8.25 -0.04
N PHE A 48 2.02 -9.47 -0.29
CA PHE A 48 3.23 -10.01 0.34
C PHE A 48 4.46 -9.16 -0.01
N ASP A 49 4.65 -8.82 -1.28
CA ASP A 49 5.79 -8.03 -1.73
C ASP A 49 5.82 -6.66 -1.05
N VAL A 50 4.67 -5.98 -0.94
CA VAL A 50 4.55 -4.69 -0.22
C VAL A 50 4.89 -4.85 1.26
N VAL A 51 4.33 -5.86 1.93
CA VAL A 51 4.58 -6.08 3.36
C VAL A 51 6.03 -6.44 3.64
N ALA A 52 6.63 -7.32 2.84
CA ALA A 52 8.00 -7.75 2.97
C ALA A 52 8.97 -6.59 2.76
N GLU A 53 8.76 -5.80 1.71
CA GLU A 53 9.54 -4.60 1.41
C GLU A 53 9.47 -3.61 2.57
N VAL A 54 8.27 -3.24 3.00
CA VAL A 54 8.08 -2.25 4.07
C VAL A 54 8.64 -2.74 5.42
N ASN A 55 8.55 -4.04 5.72
CA ASN A 55 9.11 -4.59 6.95
C ASN A 55 10.65 -4.59 6.97
N LEU A 56 11.30 -4.57 5.80
CA LEU A 56 12.75 -4.44 5.67
C LEU A 56 13.23 -2.98 5.67
N GLN A 57 12.33 -2.00 5.57
CA GLN A 57 12.70 -0.60 5.62
C GLN A 57 12.80 -0.05 7.05
N ASN A 58 13.73 0.89 7.24
CA ASN A 58 13.76 1.75 8.42
C ASN A 58 12.73 2.88 8.24
N LEU A 59 11.71 2.88 9.09
CA LEU A 59 10.64 3.86 9.08
C LEU A 59 10.68 4.75 10.35
N PRO A 60 10.25 6.01 10.29
CA PRO A 60 9.74 6.73 9.11
C PRO A 60 10.85 7.06 8.10
N SER A 61 10.46 7.29 6.84
CA SER A 61 11.37 7.64 5.74
C SER A 61 10.78 8.74 4.87
N ARG A 62 11.41 9.05 3.73
CA ARG A 62 10.88 10.04 2.77
C ARG A 62 9.51 9.63 2.21
N ASP A 63 9.33 8.34 1.97
CA ASP A 63 8.19 7.81 1.23
C ASP A 63 7.13 7.19 2.17
N TRP A 64 7.47 7.03 3.45
CA TRP A 64 6.65 6.32 4.43
C TRP A 64 6.61 7.06 5.77
N GLN A 65 5.42 7.12 6.35
CA GLN A 65 5.16 7.60 7.69
C GLN A 65 4.61 6.48 8.58
N LEU A 66 4.65 6.69 9.89
CA LEU A 66 4.13 5.77 10.91
C LEU A 66 3.08 6.46 11.77
N SER A 67 2.09 5.70 12.27
CA SER A 67 1.13 6.17 13.28
C SER A 67 1.85 6.72 14.51
N ALA A 68 1.34 7.79 15.14
CA ALA A 68 1.96 8.38 16.34
C ALA A 68 2.18 7.39 17.51
N GLY A 69 1.29 6.40 17.66
CA GLY A 69 1.42 5.38 18.71
C GLY A 69 1.49 3.96 18.17
N THR A 70 1.37 3.02 19.11
CA THR A 70 1.63 1.60 18.91
C THR A 70 0.36 0.77 19.13
N LEU A 71 0.23 -0.29 18.36
CA LEU A 71 -0.80 -1.31 18.45
C LEU A 71 -0.16 -2.62 18.92
N GLN A 72 -0.64 -3.17 20.03
CA GLN A 72 -0.33 -4.54 20.42
C GLN A 72 -1.32 -5.51 19.78
N LEU A 73 -0.79 -6.59 19.22
CA LEU A 73 -1.58 -7.67 18.62
C LEU A 73 -1.06 -9.04 19.04
N SER A 74 -1.98 -9.99 19.23
CA SER A 74 -1.65 -11.42 19.32
C SER A 74 -2.50 -12.22 18.35
N PHE A 75 -1.85 -13.08 17.57
CA PHE A 75 -2.54 -13.99 16.66
C PHE A 75 -3.06 -15.21 17.41
N CYS A 76 -4.26 -15.69 17.06
CA CYS A 76 -4.88 -16.86 17.67
C CYS A 76 -4.08 -18.16 17.52
N ARG A 77 -3.15 -18.20 16.55
CA ARG A 77 -2.28 -19.35 16.30
C ARG A 77 -0.86 -19.05 16.77
N ASN A 78 -0.42 -19.77 17.80
CA ASN A 78 0.93 -19.61 18.37
C ASN A 78 2.05 -19.64 17.32
N LYS A 79 1.93 -20.49 16.29
CA LYS A 79 2.94 -20.57 15.21
C LYS A 79 3.20 -19.25 14.49
N ILE A 80 2.22 -18.34 14.43
CA ILE A 80 2.39 -17.03 13.80
C ILE A 80 3.14 -16.10 14.74
N ASN A 81 2.78 -16.09 16.04
CA ASN A 81 3.52 -15.34 17.05
C ASN A 81 4.99 -15.82 17.09
N ASP A 82 5.23 -17.13 17.02
CA ASP A 82 6.57 -17.70 16.97
C ASP A 82 7.34 -17.34 15.68
N ALA A 83 6.64 -17.23 14.56
CA ALA A 83 7.23 -16.81 13.27
C ALA A 83 7.61 -15.33 13.27
N LEU A 84 6.86 -14.50 14.01
CA LEU A 84 7.08 -13.06 14.13
C LEU A 84 7.94 -12.68 15.34
N LEU A 85 8.30 -13.65 16.19
CA LEU A 85 9.21 -13.47 17.32
C LEU A 85 10.53 -12.83 16.88
N ALA A 86 10.77 -11.61 17.34
CA ALA A 86 11.97 -10.84 17.07
C ALA A 86 12.09 -9.72 18.09
N GLU A 87 13.28 -9.59 18.69
CA GLU A 87 13.62 -8.42 19.48
C GLU A 87 13.82 -7.19 18.56
N ALA A 88 13.78 -5.99 19.14
CA ALA A 88 13.99 -4.76 18.37
C ALA A 88 15.36 -4.75 17.66
N GLU A 89 16.39 -5.28 18.31
CA GLU A 89 17.75 -5.38 17.74
C GLU A 89 17.81 -6.32 16.54
N ASP A 90 17.05 -7.42 16.57
CA ASP A 90 16.98 -8.35 15.44
C ASP A 90 16.32 -7.70 14.23
N LEU A 91 15.19 -7.00 14.46
CA LEU A 91 14.48 -6.26 13.43
C LEU A 91 15.35 -5.17 12.81
N ASN A 92 16.05 -4.40 13.64
CA ASN A 92 16.95 -3.34 13.18
C ASN A 92 18.13 -3.91 12.38
N ARG A 93 18.68 -5.05 12.80
CA ARG A 93 19.75 -5.73 12.05
C ARG A 93 19.28 -6.16 10.66
N TRP A 94 18.09 -6.74 10.54
CA TRP A 94 17.54 -7.14 9.24
C TRP A 94 17.26 -5.92 8.34
N ARG A 95 16.74 -4.83 8.91
CA ARG A 95 16.51 -3.57 8.18
C ARG A 95 17.79 -2.85 7.77
N LEU A 96 18.90 -3.09 8.45
CA LEU A 96 20.19 -2.55 8.04
C LEU A 96 20.69 -3.26 6.77
N VAL A 97 20.47 -4.57 6.67
CA VAL A 97 20.89 -5.37 5.52
C VAL A 97 19.97 -5.14 4.31
N GLN A 98 18.67 -4.95 4.53
CA GLN A 98 17.66 -4.75 3.47
C GLN A 98 17.62 -5.89 2.42
N GLU A 99 17.99 -7.10 2.82
CA GLU A 99 17.89 -8.30 1.98
C GLU A 99 16.98 -9.33 2.64
N ALA A 100 16.05 -9.89 1.87
CA ALA A 100 15.14 -10.94 2.35
C ALA A 100 15.89 -12.20 2.82
N SER A 101 17.08 -12.46 2.29
CA SER A 101 17.98 -13.56 2.67
C SER A 101 18.44 -13.47 4.15
N ALA A 102 18.41 -12.28 4.75
CA ALA A 102 18.80 -12.06 6.13
C ALA A 102 17.70 -12.46 7.14
N LEU A 103 16.46 -12.63 6.67
CA LEU A 103 15.33 -13.01 7.51
C LEU A 103 15.39 -14.52 7.83
N PRO A 104 15.08 -14.93 9.08
CA PRO A 104 14.91 -16.35 9.39
C PRO A 104 13.83 -16.97 8.50
N GLU A 105 14.02 -18.21 8.06
CA GLU A 105 13.09 -18.90 7.15
C GLU A 105 11.63 -18.87 7.66
N ARG A 106 11.45 -19.10 8.96
CA ARG A 106 10.13 -19.06 9.63
C ARG A 106 9.43 -17.71 9.53
N ARG A 107 10.17 -16.61 9.36
CA ARG A 107 9.61 -15.24 9.32
C ARG A 107 8.73 -15.02 8.09
N THR A 108 8.96 -15.77 7.01
CA THR A 108 8.10 -15.80 5.83
C THR A 108 6.65 -16.13 6.18
N LEU A 109 6.41 -17.10 7.08
CA LEU A 109 5.06 -17.44 7.53
C LEU A 109 4.39 -16.28 8.27
N GLY A 110 5.16 -15.55 9.07
CA GLY A 110 4.70 -14.36 9.76
C GLY A 110 4.34 -13.24 8.78
N LEU A 111 5.22 -12.95 7.84
CA LEU A 111 4.99 -11.93 6.79
C LEU A 111 3.80 -12.29 5.90
N GLN A 112 3.55 -13.58 5.62
CA GLN A 112 2.34 -14.02 4.93
C GLN A 112 1.06 -13.69 5.71
N GLN A 113 1.07 -13.88 7.03
CA GLN A 113 -0.08 -13.48 7.85
C GLN A 113 -0.26 -11.96 7.85
N LEU A 114 0.82 -11.18 7.96
CA LEU A 114 0.76 -9.72 7.89
C LEU A 114 0.26 -9.24 6.51
N ALA A 115 0.62 -9.93 5.44
CA ALA A 115 0.12 -9.66 4.10
C ALA A 115 -1.38 -9.96 3.95
N ALA A 116 -1.87 -11.04 4.56
CA ALA A 116 -3.30 -11.33 4.60
C ALA A 116 -4.07 -10.23 5.33
N ILE A 117 -3.56 -9.77 6.48
CA ILE A 117 -4.13 -8.63 7.22
C ILE A 117 -4.14 -7.36 6.37
N TYR A 118 -3.03 -7.06 5.68
CA TYR A 118 -2.96 -5.89 4.80
C TYR A 118 -3.96 -5.98 3.66
N GLN A 119 -4.08 -7.15 3.02
CA GLN A 119 -5.02 -7.37 1.92
C GLN A 119 -6.48 -7.21 2.36
N GLU A 120 -6.83 -7.71 3.54
CA GLU A 120 -8.22 -7.72 4.03
C GLU A 120 -8.64 -6.38 4.62
N HIS A 121 -7.78 -5.76 5.43
CA HIS A 121 -8.14 -4.58 6.23
C HIS A 121 -7.55 -3.27 5.72
N ASN A 122 -6.65 -3.35 4.74
CA ASN A 122 -5.82 -2.24 4.27
C ASN A 122 -5.09 -1.56 5.45
N VAL A 123 -4.54 -2.38 6.35
CA VAL A 123 -3.71 -1.95 7.48
C VAL A 123 -2.33 -2.56 7.32
N LEU A 124 -1.34 -1.71 7.04
CA LEU A 124 0.03 -2.13 6.83
C LEU A 124 0.80 -2.06 8.16
N LEU A 125 1.06 -3.23 8.74
CA LEU A 125 1.71 -3.35 10.05
C LEU A 125 3.24 -3.38 9.91
N TRP A 126 3.90 -2.49 10.64
CA TRP A 126 5.37 -2.43 10.76
C TRP A 126 5.78 -2.77 12.19
N GLN A 127 6.50 -3.87 12.35
CA GLN A 127 6.79 -4.45 13.68
C GLN A 127 7.86 -3.67 14.43
N GLU A 128 7.60 -3.29 15.68
CA GLU A 128 8.63 -2.67 16.54
C GLU A 128 9.43 -3.72 17.30
N TRP A 129 8.74 -4.74 17.83
CA TRP A 129 9.29 -5.89 18.52
C TRP A 129 8.20 -6.97 18.67
N GLY A 130 8.58 -8.16 19.14
CA GLY A 130 7.69 -9.30 19.23
C GLY A 130 8.11 -10.33 20.26
N THR A 131 7.14 -10.87 20.99
CA THR A 131 7.30 -11.98 21.94
C THR A 131 6.53 -13.21 21.48
N VAL A 132 6.56 -14.31 22.23
CA VAL A 132 5.75 -15.50 21.92
C VAL A 132 4.24 -15.26 22.12
N SER A 133 3.85 -14.24 22.89
CA SER A 133 2.46 -13.99 23.28
C SER A 133 1.86 -12.73 22.68
N SER A 134 2.66 -11.72 22.36
CA SER A 134 2.19 -10.44 21.82
C SER A 134 3.26 -9.79 20.94
N GLN A 135 2.81 -9.07 19.93
CA GLN A 135 3.62 -8.33 18.99
C GLN A 135 3.28 -6.84 19.08
N SER A 136 4.28 -5.99 18.92
CA SER A 136 4.13 -4.54 18.89
C SER A 136 4.28 -4.01 17.47
N TYR A 137 3.33 -3.19 17.03
CA TYR A 137 3.29 -2.63 15.68
C TYR A 137 3.01 -1.13 15.67
N ARG A 138 3.60 -0.43 14.72
CA ARG A 138 3.08 0.84 14.21
C ARG A 138 2.41 0.62 12.86
N ILE A 139 1.50 1.51 12.49
CA ILE A 139 0.83 1.45 11.19
C ILE A 139 1.66 2.27 10.20
N ALA A 140 2.11 1.64 9.12
CA ALA A 140 2.80 2.30 8.03
C ALA A 140 1.80 2.83 6.99
N ALA A 141 2.06 4.02 6.48
CA ALA A 141 1.32 4.60 5.37
C ALA A 141 2.28 5.39 4.46
N PRO A 142 1.97 5.58 3.17
CA PRO A 142 2.71 6.50 2.32
C PRO A 142 2.77 7.90 2.94
N ALA A 143 3.89 8.60 2.76
CA ALA A 143 4.12 9.92 3.34
C ALA A 143 3.16 11.01 2.80
N ASP A 144 2.56 10.80 1.63
CA ASP A 144 1.55 11.67 1.02
C ASP A 144 0.10 11.32 1.43
N ALA A 145 -0.09 10.23 2.16
CA ALA A 145 -1.39 9.83 2.69
C ALA A 145 -1.71 10.55 4.02
N PRO A 146 -2.99 10.60 4.44
CA PRO A 146 -3.35 11.00 5.80
C PRO A 146 -2.64 10.13 6.85
N GLU A 147 -2.31 10.71 8.01
CA GLU A 147 -1.72 9.97 9.11
C GLU A 147 -2.60 8.77 9.50
N PRO A 148 -2.04 7.57 9.65
CA PRO A 148 -2.83 6.38 9.95
C PRO A 148 -3.41 6.42 11.37
N SER A 149 -4.73 6.30 11.47
CA SER A 149 -5.50 6.27 12.71
C SER A 149 -5.44 4.90 13.40
N LEU A 150 -4.90 4.87 14.63
CA LEU A 150 -4.86 3.66 15.46
C LEU A 150 -6.26 3.17 15.83
N ILE A 151 -7.21 4.08 16.08
CA ILE A 151 -8.58 3.73 16.45
C ILE A 151 -9.28 3.04 15.28
N ASP A 152 -9.09 3.55 14.07
CA ASP A 152 -9.68 2.94 12.87
C ASP A 152 -9.05 1.58 12.56
N ALA A 153 -7.73 1.46 12.70
CA ALA A 153 -7.04 0.19 12.53
C ALA A 153 -7.49 -0.83 13.58
N LEU A 154 -7.56 -0.46 14.86
CA LEU A 154 -8.05 -1.33 15.93
C LEU A 154 -9.50 -1.77 15.66
N ALA A 155 -10.36 -0.86 15.19
CA ALA A 155 -11.76 -1.19 14.89
C ALA A 155 -11.93 -2.19 13.73
N ARG A 156 -10.98 -2.21 12.78
CA ARG A 156 -10.93 -3.19 11.68
C ARG A 156 -10.34 -4.52 12.16
N LEU A 157 -9.14 -4.45 12.76
CA LEU A 157 -8.37 -5.63 13.20
C LEU A 157 -9.02 -6.37 14.37
N GLY A 158 -9.69 -5.68 15.28
CA GLY A 158 -10.36 -6.30 16.43
C GLY A 158 -11.56 -7.19 16.07
N ARG A 159 -11.93 -7.26 14.79
CA ARG A 159 -12.98 -8.17 14.28
C ARG A 159 -12.42 -9.29 13.41
N ASP A 160 -11.11 -9.35 13.24
CA ASP A 160 -10.44 -10.37 12.44
C ASP A 160 -10.32 -11.67 13.26
N ASP A 161 -10.82 -12.78 12.72
CA ASP A 161 -10.83 -14.08 13.40
C ASP A 161 -9.44 -14.69 13.61
N ALA A 162 -8.40 -14.18 12.92
CA ALA A 162 -7.01 -14.58 13.14
C ALA A 162 -6.36 -13.85 14.32
N ILE A 163 -6.97 -12.75 14.81
CA ILE A 163 -6.46 -11.93 15.91
C ILE A 163 -7.23 -12.25 17.20
N CYS A 164 -6.51 -12.73 18.21
CA CYS A 164 -7.09 -13.10 19.51
C CYS A 164 -6.96 -11.99 20.56
N TYR A 165 -6.06 -11.04 20.34
CA TYR A 165 -5.89 -9.87 21.17
C TYR A 165 -5.47 -8.68 20.34
N SER A 166 -6.07 -7.53 20.60
CA SER A 166 -5.70 -6.26 19.99
C SER A 166 -5.94 -5.13 20.97
N ALA A 167 -4.95 -4.27 21.19
CA ALA A 167 -5.07 -3.09 22.03
C ALA A 167 -4.13 -1.98 21.56
N ILE A 168 -4.47 -0.73 21.86
CA ILE A 168 -3.53 0.39 21.71
C ILE A 168 -2.63 0.40 22.94
N ASP A 169 -1.33 0.50 22.72
CA ASP A 169 -0.37 0.59 23.81
C ASP A 169 -0.39 2.01 24.39
N SER A 170 -0.92 2.15 25.61
CA SER A 170 -1.00 3.42 26.32
C SER A 170 0.23 3.71 27.18
N SER A 171 1.28 2.88 27.11
CA SER A 171 2.48 3.07 27.94
C SER A 171 3.42 4.20 27.46
N GLN A 172 3.04 4.96 26.43
CA GLN A 172 3.80 6.10 25.89
C GLN A 172 3.23 7.47 26.32
N GLU A 173 2.39 7.52 27.35
CA GLU A 173 1.99 8.77 28.02
C GLU A 173 2.88 9.00 29.26
N ASP A 174 4.13 9.43 29.07
CA ASP A 174 4.98 10.02 30.13
C ASP A 174 5.83 11.17 29.57
#